data_AF-A0A7U7G9X5-F1
#
_entry.id   AF-A0A7U7G9X5-F1
#
_cell.length_a   1.000
_cell.length_b   1.000
_cell.length_c   1.000
_cell.angle_alpha   90.00
_cell.angle_beta   90.00
_cell.angle_gamma   90.00
#
_symmetry.space_group_name_H-M   'P 1'
#
loop_
_entity.id
_entity.type
_entity.pdbx_description
1 polymer ?
#
loop_
_entity_poly.entity_id
_entity_poly.type
_entity_poly.pdbx_seq_one_letter_code
_entity_poly.pdbx_strand_id
1 'polypeptide(L)'
;MINKYRQHAIKRMFERGITEFDIDLALSNGRVIEDYPNDYPLPSCLWLGYIGSRPIHIVFSDNHSFGERIIITVYEPNPTQWSEGFTTRVTS
;
A
#
# COMPACT_ATOMS: atom_id res chain seq x y z
N MET A 1 1.91 -15.81 -2.06
CA MET A 1 2.79 -14.79 -2.68
C MET A 1 3.79 -14.33 -1.65
N ILE A 2 5.02 -14.02 -2.05
CA ILE A 2 6.07 -13.53 -1.14
C ILE A 2 6.16 -12.00 -1.28
N ASN A 3 6.16 -11.27 -0.17
CA ASN A 3 6.35 -9.82 -0.19
C ASN A 3 7.82 -9.46 -0.45
N LYS A 4 8.05 -8.50 -1.35
CA LYS A 4 9.35 -7.89 -1.64
C LYS A 4 9.23 -6.39 -1.46
N TYR A 5 10.15 -5.77 -0.74
CA TYR A 5 10.07 -4.35 -0.42
C TYR A 5 11.08 -3.54 -1.25
N ARG A 6 10.60 -2.50 -1.94
CA ARG A 6 11.49 -1.49 -2.52
C ARG A 6 12.19 -0.72 -1.39
N GLN A 7 13.38 -0.19 -1.67
CA GLN A 7 14.13 0.60 -0.69
C GLN A 7 13.30 1.77 -0.11
N HIS A 8 12.49 2.41 -0.94
CA HIS A 8 11.59 3.47 -0.49
C HIS A 8 10.55 2.96 0.53
N ALA A 9 9.94 1.79 0.27
CA ALA A 9 9.01 1.17 1.22
C ALA A 9 9.67 0.86 2.56
N ILE A 10 10.86 0.25 2.56
CA ILE A 10 11.61 -0.07 3.79
C ILE A 10 11.87 1.20 4.62
N LYS A 11 12.33 2.28 3.98
CA LYS A 11 12.54 3.57 4.64
C LYS A 11 11.25 4.08 5.29
N ARG A 12 10.15 4.04 4.55
CA ARG A 12 8.83 4.53 4.99
C ARG A 12 8.23 3.69 6.11
N MET A 13 8.47 2.39 6.10
CA MET A 13 8.09 1.47 7.16
C MET A 13 8.86 1.76 8.45
N PHE A 14 10.18 1.92 8.35
CA PHE A 14 11.02 2.27 9.50
C PHE A 14 10.63 3.61 10.13
N GLU A 15 10.43 4.66 9.32
CA GLU A 15 10.03 5.99 9.77
C GLU A 15 8.68 6.01 10.54
N ARG A 16 7.82 5.01 10.31
CA ARG A 16 6.45 4.96 10.83
C ARG A 16 6.16 3.79 11.75
N GLY A 17 7.19 3.02 12.11
CA GLY A 17 7.04 1.81 12.92
C GLY A 17 6.07 0.81 12.32
N ILE A 18 6.14 0.59 11.01
CA ILE A 18 5.32 -0.42 10.30
C ILE A 18 6.19 -1.65 10.07
N THR A 19 5.75 -2.79 10.57
CA THR A 19 6.44 -4.08 10.46
C THR A 19 5.97 -4.88 9.25
N GLU A 20 6.64 -5.99 8.91
CA GLU A 20 6.14 -6.89 7.86
C GLU A 20 4.80 -7.54 8.25
N PHE A 21 4.62 -7.87 9.54
CA PHE A 21 3.36 -8.39 10.08
C PHE A 21 2.21 -7.40 9.89
N ASP A 22 2.48 -6.10 10.09
CA ASP A 22 1.48 -5.05 9.85
C ASP A 22 1.06 -4.97 8.38
N ILE A 23 2.00 -5.18 7.45
CA ILE A 23 1.71 -5.24 6.02
C ILE A 23 0.81 -6.43 5.71
N ASP A 24 1.11 -7.61 6.25
CA ASP A 24 0.28 -8.79 6.04
C ASP A 24 -1.14 -8.59 6.59
N LEU A 25 -1.28 -7.98 7.78
CA LEU A 25 -2.57 -7.68 8.38
C LEU A 25 -3.38 -6.67 7.56
N ALA A 26 -2.74 -5.62 7.06
CA ALA A 26 -3.37 -4.61 6.23
C ALA A 26 -3.78 -5.17 4.86
N LEU A 27 -2.97 -6.05 4.27
CA LEU A 27 -3.28 -6.74 3.02
C LEU A 27 -4.39 -7.79 3.19
N SER A 28 -4.56 -8.40 4.36
CA SER A 28 -5.64 -9.37 4.59
C SER A 28 -7.01 -8.73 4.84
N ASN A 29 -7.06 -7.47 5.27
CA ASN A 29 -8.29 -6.79 5.70
C ASN A 29 -8.54 -5.46 4.98
N GLY A 30 -8.17 -5.39 3.71
CA GLY A 30 -8.30 -4.17 2.92
C GLY A 30 -8.91 -4.40 1.55
N ARG A 31 -8.76 -3.39 0.69
CA ARG A 31 -9.22 -3.44 -0.69
C ARG A 31 -8.40 -2.51 -1.57
N VAL A 32 -8.39 -2.81 -2.87
CA VAL A 32 -7.93 -1.87 -3.90
C VAL A 32 -8.86 -0.66 -3.92
N ILE A 33 -8.26 0.54 -4.01
CA ILE A 33 -8.98 1.82 -4.12
C ILE A 33 -8.58 2.63 -5.35
N GLU A 34 -7.38 2.42 -5.90
CA GLU A 34 -6.96 2.95 -7.21
C GLU A 34 -6.17 1.88 -7.97
N ASP A 35 -6.39 1.75 -9.27
CA ASP A 35 -5.60 0.90 -10.15
C ASP A 35 -4.70 1.77 -11.04
N TYR A 36 -3.44 1.34 -11.20
CA TYR A 36 -2.45 1.99 -12.05
C TYR A 36 -1.97 1.00 -13.11
N PRO A 37 -2.82 0.65 -14.09
CA PRO A 37 -2.50 -0.37 -15.10
C PRO A 37 -1.35 0.01 -16.03
N ASN A 38 -1.03 1.31 -16.11
CA ASN A 38 -0.01 1.87 -16.99
C ASN A 38 1.35 2.05 -16.29
N ASP A 39 1.46 1.68 -15.01
CA ASP A 39 2.75 1.73 -14.31
C ASP A 39 3.77 0.76 -14.93
N TYR A 40 5.04 1.16 -14.87
CA TYR A 40 6.16 0.39 -15.38
C TYR A 40 7.15 0.06 -14.26
N PRO A 41 7.70 -1.17 -14.17
CA PRO A 41 7.64 -2.26 -15.16
C PRO A 41 6.42 -3.18 -15.07
N LEU A 42 5.61 -3.05 -14.03
CA LEU A 42 4.43 -3.86 -13.79
C LEU A 42 3.27 -2.94 -13.41
N PRO A 43 2.03 -3.27 -13.80
CA PRO A 43 0.83 -2.66 -13.26
C PRO A 43 0.89 -2.62 -11.73
N SER A 44 0.46 -1.52 -11.14
CA SER A 44 0.39 -1.37 -9.69
C SER A 44 -1.01 -0.98 -9.26
N CYS A 45 -1.29 -1.06 -7.97
CA CYS A 45 -2.53 -0.56 -7.39
C CYS A 45 -2.26 0.08 -6.04
N LEU A 46 -3.18 0.94 -5.61
CA LEU A 46 -3.26 1.46 -4.27
C LEU A 46 -4.27 0.66 -3.47
N TRP A 47 -3.80 0.10 -2.36
CA TRP A 47 -4.60 -0.68 -1.42
C TRP A 47 -4.79 0.09 -0.12
N LEU A 48 -6.03 0.16 0.35
CA LEU A 48 -6.37 0.64 1.68
C LEU A 48 -6.60 -0.56 2.59
N GLY A 49 -5.77 -0.70 3.61
CA GLY A 49 -5.90 -1.69 4.68
C GLY A 49 -5.81 -1.03 6.06
N TYR A 50 -5.88 -1.85 7.11
CA TYR A 50 -5.89 -1.37 8.49
C TYR A 50 -5.04 -2.22 9.43
N ILE A 51 -4.33 -1.55 10.34
CA ILE A 51 -3.68 -2.16 11.51
C ILE A 51 -4.50 -1.75 12.73
N GLY A 52 -5.43 -2.60 13.18
CA GLY A 52 -6.46 -2.19 14.13
C GLY A 52 -7.32 -1.07 13.52
N SER A 53 -7.29 0.13 14.10
CA SER A 53 -7.99 1.32 13.58
C SER A 53 -7.12 2.24 12.71
N ARG A 54 -5.82 1.92 12.54
CA ARG A 54 -4.87 2.76 11.81
C ARG A 54 -4.98 2.49 10.31
N PRO A 55 -5.39 3.46 9.46
CA PRO A 55 -5.49 3.28 8.02
C PRO A 55 -4.10 3.27 7.37
N ILE A 56 -3.86 2.32 6.47
CA ILE A 56 -2.58 2.19 5.76
C ILE A 56 -2.85 2.10 4.26
N HIS A 57 -2.20 3.00 3.54
CA HIS A 57 -2.08 2.95 2.08
C HIS A 57 -0.83 2.18 1.69
N ILE A 58 -1.01 1.15 0.87
CA ILE A 58 0.05 0.30 0.34
C ILE A 58 -0.04 0.39 -1.18
N VAL A 59 1.04 0.83 -1.82
CA VAL A 59 1.17 0.72 -3.27
C VAL A 59 1.99 -0.51 -3.58
N PHE A 60 1.46 -1.41 -4.39
CA PHE A 60 2.18 -2.61 -4.78
C PHE A 60 1.86 -3.07 -6.20
N SER A 61 2.77 -3.87 -6.74
CA SER A 61 2.57 -4.62 -8.00
C SER A 61 2.71 -6.11 -7.75
N ASP A 62 1.87 -6.90 -8.41
CA ASP A 62 1.95 -8.36 -8.35
C ASP A 62 2.74 -8.90 -9.54
N ASN A 63 3.83 -9.61 -9.25
CA ASN A 63 4.64 -10.31 -10.22
C ASN A 63 4.26 -11.80 -10.20
N HIS A 64 3.19 -12.14 -10.91
CA HIS A 64 2.65 -13.49 -10.93
C HIS A 64 3.65 -14.54 -11.44
N SER A 65 4.55 -14.17 -12.36
CA SER A 65 5.58 -15.07 -12.91
C SER A 65 6.53 -15.62 -11.83
N PHE A 66 6.75 -14.86 -10.76
CA PHE A 66 7.62 -15.24 -9.65
C PHE A 66 6.87 -15.44 -8.32
N GLY A 67 5.54 -15.26 -8.32
CA GLY A 67 4.73 -15.36 -7.11
C GLY A 67 5.06 -14.28 -6.08
N GLU A 68 5.50 -13.10 -6.52
CA GLU A 68 5.95 -12.00 -5.64
C GLU A 68 4.93 -10.85 -5.63
N ARG A 69 4.79 -10.21 -4.47
CA ARG A 69 4.14 -8.90 -4.33
C ARG A 69 5.20 -7.85 -4.02
N ILE A 70 5.40 -6.91 -4.92
CA ILE A 70 6.41 -5.88 -4.80
C ILE A 70 5.79 -4.65 -4.13
N ILE A 71 6.08 -4.45 -2.85
CA ILE A 71 5.66 -3.28 -2.07
C ILE A 71 6.52 -2.07 -2.46
N ILE A 72 5.90 -1.09 -3.12
CA ILE A 72 6.54 0.10 -3.67
C ILE A 72 6.66 1.19 -2.61
N THR A 73 5.56 1.47 -1.91
CA THR A 73 5.53 2.41 -0.78
C THR A 73 4.40 2.08 0.19
N VAL A 74 4.56 2.57 1.42
CA VAL A 74 3.59 2.40 2.51
C VAL A 74 3.49 3.72 3.28
N TYR A 75 2.26 4.19 3.55
CA TYR A 75 2.03 5.42 4.29
C TYR A 75 0.63 5.45 4.93
N GLU A 76 0.46 6.29 5.94
CA GLU A 76 -0.87 6.64 6.45
C GLU A 76 -1.46 7.75 5.58
N PRO A 77 -2.71 7.63 5.11
CA PRO A 77 -3.35 8.65 4.30
C PRO A 77 -3.52 9.95 5.08
N ASN A 78 -3.17 11.07 4.46
CA ASN A 78 -3.37 12.39 5.05
C ASN A 78 -4.86 12.79 4.96
N PRO A 79 -5.55 13.09 6.07
CA PRO A 79 -6.96 13.51 6.07
C PRO A 79 -7.25 14.79 5.26
N THR A 80 -6.24 15.61 4.96
CA THR A 80 -6.43 16.79 4.09
C THR A 80 -6.35 16.48 2.61
N GLN A 81 -5.86 15.30 2.24
CA GLN A 81 -5.69 14.85 0.84
C GLN A 81 -6.63 13.71 0.47
N TRP A 82 -7.31 13.12 1.45
CA TRP A 82 -8.19 11.98 1.29
C TRP A 82 -9.54 12.23 1.95
N SER A 83 -10.60 11.62 1.40
CA SER A 83 -11.93 11.62 2.01
C SER A 83 -11.92 10.99 3.40
N GLU A 84 -12.99 11.19 4.18
CA GLU A 84 -13.13 10.64 5.54
C GLU A 84 -12.94 9.10 5.59
N GLY A 85 -13.26 8.39 4.51
CA GLY A 85 -13.03 6.96 4.37
C GLY A 85 -11.66 6.55 3.81
N PHE A 86 -10.78 7.51 3.55
CA PHE A 86 -9.46 7.34 2.95
C PHE A 86 -9.44 6.67 1.56
N THR A 87 -10.57 6.61 0.86
CA THR A 87 -10.69 5.87 -0.42
C THR A 87 -10.54 6.74 -1.66
N THR A 88 -10.70 8.04 -1.51
CA THR A 88 -10.79 8.97 -2.64
C THR A 88 -9.98 10.21 -2.34
N ARG A 89 -9.16 10.65 -3.30
CA ARG A 89 -8.42 11.90 -3.17
C ARG A 89 -9.37 13.08 -3.16
N VAL A 90 -9.19 14.01 -2.23
CA VAL A 90 -9.86 15.31 -2.30
C VAL A 90 -8.98 16.25 -3.11
N THR A 91 -9.48 16.65 -4.27
CA THR A 91 -8.89 17.74 -5.04
C THR A 91 -9.32 19.04 -4.36
N SER A 92 -8.37 19.76 -3.80
CA SER A 92 -8.55 21.16 -3.40
C SER A 92 -8.72 22.06 -4.62
#